data_AF-A0A1G5Y300-F1
#
_entry.id   AF-A0A1G5Y300-F1
#
_cell.length_a   1.000
_cell.length_b   1.000
_cell.length_c   1.000
_cell.angle_alpha   90.00
_cell.angle_beta   90.00
_cell.angle_gamma   90.00
#
_symmetry.space_group_name_H-M   'P 1'
#
loop_
_entity.id
_entity.type
_entity.pdbx_description
1 polymer ?
#
loop_
_entity_poly.entity_id
_entity_poly.type
_entity_poly.pdbx_seq_one_letter_code
_entity_poly.pdbx_strand_id
1 'polypeptide(L)' 'MWTIKHIFDGDYGCEELRPGESPQVTVTLINEYGEEKTIRVADAMLTANNLDIGSPYPYPTPL' A
#
# COMPACT_ATOMS: atom_id res chain seq x y z
N MET A 1 -8.99 13.83 -2.04
CA MET A 1 -8.38 13.06 -0.94
C MET A 1 -8.23 11.60 -1.37
N TRP A 2 -7.14 10.91 -1.01
CA TRP A 2 -6.94 9.50 -1.36
C TRP A 2 -7.33 8.60 -0.19
N THR A 3 -8.00 7.49 -0.50
CA THR A 3 -8.45 6.49 0.47
C THR A 3 -7.96 5.13 0.02
N ILE A 4 -7.52 4.31 0.97
CA ILE A 4 -7.10 2.93 0.69
C ILE A 4 -8.33 2.13 0.27
N LYS A 5 -8.39 1.74 -1.00
CA LYS A 5 -9.45 0.89 -1.55
C LYS A 5 -9.15 -0.59 -1.35
N HIS A 6 -7.89 -0.97 -1.52
CA HIS A 6 -7.46 -2.36 -1.46
C HIS A 6 -5.99 -2.44 -1.06
N ILE A 7 -5.63 -3.46 -0.29
CA ILE A 7 -4.25 -3.79 0.08
C ILE A 7 -4.00 -5.21 -0.43
N PHE A 8 -3.01 -5.36 -1.28
CA PHE A 8 -2.62 -6.62 -1.89
C PHE A 8 -1.21 -6.99 -1.42
N ASP A 9 -1.15 -7.93 -0.49
CA ASP A 9 0.08 -8.48 0.09
C ASP A 9 0.75 -9.54 -0.82
N GLY A 10 0.04 -9.98 -1.87
CA GLY A 10 0.43 -11.13 -2.67
C GLY A 10 1.42 -10.83 -3.79
N ASP A 11 2.71 -10.70 -3.51
CA ASP A 11 3.69 -11.09 -4.53
C ASP A 11 3.65 -12.64 -4.57
N TYR A 12 2.85 -13.20 -5.49
CA TYR A 12 2.73 -14.65 -5.77
C TYR A 12 4.03 -15.23 -6.39
N GLY A 13 5.19 -14.75 -5.92
CA GLY A 13 6.52 -15.14 -6.33
C GLY A 13 7.30 -15.60 -5.11
N CYS A 14 8.00 -16.72 -5.25
CA CYS A 14 8.94 -17.26 -4.27
C CYS A 14 10.22 -16.39 -4.20
N GLU A 15 10.07 -15.06 -4.18
CA GLU A 15 11.18 -14.14 -3.95
C GLU A 15 11.43 -14.11 -2.46
N GLU A 16 12.31 -15.01 -2.02
CA GLU A 16 12.87 -15.00 -0.67
C GLU A 16 13.29 -13.57 -0.33
N LEU A 17 12.56 -12.93 0.59
CA LEU A 17 12.92 -11.63 1.13
C LEU A 17 14.39 -11.73 1.56
N ARG A 18 15.25 -10.93 0.93
CA ARG A 18 16.66 -10.92 1.30
C ARG A 18 16.77 -10.52 2.78
N PRO A 19 17.75 -11.04 3.53
CA PRO A 19 17.94 -10.63 4.92
C PRO A 19 18.12 -9.10 4.99
N GLY A 20 17.15 -8.42 5.61
CA GLY A 20 17.09 -6.96 5.73
C GLY A 20 16.02 -6.27 4.88
N GLU A 21 15.39 -6.97 3.93
CA GLU A 21 14.26 -6.43 3.16
C GLU A 21 12.96 -6.54 3.94
N SER A 22 12.15 -5.49 3.93
CA SER A 22 10.81 -5.49 4.51
C SER A 22 9.79 -5.97 3.47
N PRO A 23 8.82 -6.81 3.84
CA PRO A 23 7.74 -7.19 2.93
C PRO A 23 7.04 -5.94 2.38
N GLN A 24 6.87 -5.91 1.06
CA GLN A 24 6.17 -4.85 0.36
C GLN A 24 4.79 -5.32 -0.04
N VAL A 25 3.83 -4.43 0.13
CA VAL A 25 2.45 -4.63 -0.27
C VAL A 25 2.06 -3.60 -1.32
N THR A 26 1.15 -4.00 -2.17
CA THR A 26 0.61 -3.17 -3.24
C THR A 26 -0.71 -2.58 -2.76
N VAL A 27 -0.76 -1.26 -2.59
CA VAL A 27 -1.95 -0.55 -2.10
C VAL A 27 -2.62 0.17 -3.25
N THR A 28 -3.90 -0.12 -3.48
CA THR A 28 -4.75 0.61 -4.39
C THR A 28 -5.45 1.73 -3.63
N LEU A 29 -5.24 2.96 -4.08
CA LEU A 29 -5.87 4.16 -3.57
C LEU A 29 -6.96 4.61 -4.55
N ILE A 30 -8.07 5.11 -4.01
CA ILE A 30 -9.14 5.76 -4.76
C ILE A 30 -9.34 7.18 -4.25
N ASN A 31 -9.67 8.10 -5.13
CA ASN A 31 -10.07 9.46 -4.74
C ASN A 31 -11.57 9.71 -4.93
N GLU A 32 -12.01 10.89 -4.51
CA GLU A 32 -13.40 11.36 -4.64
C GLU A 32 -13.91 11.49 -6.08
N TYR A 33 -13.01 11.59 -7.07
CA TYR A 33 -13.34 11.63 -8.49
C TYR A 33 -13.44 10.23 -9.12
N GLY A 34 -13.22 9.17 -8.31
CA GLY A 34 -13.18 7.80 -8.79
C GLY A 34 -11.87 7.42 -9.50
N GLU A 35 -10.84 8.26 -9.44
CA GLU A 35 -9.52 7.94 -9.96
C GLU A 35 -8.85 6.93 -9.03
N GLU A 36 -8.24 5.92 -9.61
CA GLU A 36 -7.54 4.86 -8.89
C GLU A 36 -6.05 4.90 -9.22
N LYS A 37 -5.21 4.67 -8.20
CA LYS A 37 -3.78 4.46 -8.41
C LYS A 37 -3.26 3.36 -7.51
N THR A 38 -2.16 2.77 -7.92
CA THR A 38 -1.54 1.67 -7.19
C THR A 38 -0.13 2.05 -6.80
N ILE A 39 0.20 1.90 -5.53
CA ILE A 39 1.51 2.21 -4.96
C ILE A 39 2.07 0.99 -4.24
N ARG A 40 3.40 0.85 -4.20
CA ARG A 40 4.07 -0.15 -3.37
C ARG A 40 4.58 0.53 -2.10
N VAL A 41 4.24 -0.04 -0.95
CA VAL A 41 4.68 0.44 0.36
C VAL A 41 5.10 -0.75 1.22
N ALA A 42 5.92 -0.51 2.24
CA ALA A 42 6.25 -1.55 3.21
C ALA A 42 5.01 -1.90 4.05
N ASP A 43 4.75 -3.18 4.28
CA ASP A 43 3.70 -3.65 5.20
C ASP A 43 3.82 -2.98 6.58
N ALA A 44 5.05 -2.94 7.10
CA ALA A 44 5.34 -2.32 8.40
C ALA A 44 4.92 -0.85 8.48
N MET A 45 4.91 -0.13 7.35
CA MET A 45 4.46 1.27 7.31
C MET A 45 2.94 1.37 7.50
N LEU A 46 2.16 0.47 6.89
CA LEU A 46 0.71 0.43 7.09
C LEU A 46 0.39 0.09 8.55
N THR A 47 1.01 -0.96 9.08
CA THR A 47 0.82 -1.42 10.46
C THR A 47 1.23 -0.35 11.48
N ALA A 48 2.38 0.30 11.30
CA ALA A 48 2.86 1.35 12.21
C ALA A 48 1.95 2.59 12.24
N ASN A 49 1.29 2.89 11.11
CA ASN A 49 0.40 4.05 10.99
C ASN A 49 -1.09 3.68 11.13
N ASN A 50 -1.42 2.42 11.48
CA ASN A 50 -2.79 1.91 11.57
C ASN A 50 -3.61 2.19 10.30
N LEU A 51 -2.97 2.06 9.13
CA LEU A 51 -3.60 2.25 7.83
C LEU A 51 -4.16 0.93 7.32
N ASP A 52 -5.46 0.89 7.12
CA ASP A 52 -6.19 -0.26 6.57
C ASP A 52 -7.14 0.19 5.45
N ILE A 53 -7.85 -0.76 4.82
CA ILE A 53 -8.87 -0.47 3.82
C ILE A 53 -9.91 0.50 4.39
N GLY A 54 -10.21 1.55 3.63
CA GLY A 54 -11.07 2.67 4.05
C GLY A 54 -10.32 3.80 4.76
N SER A 55 -9.04 3.63 5.11
CA SER A 55 -8.26 4.69 5.75
C SER A 55 -7.85 5.77 4.74
N PRO A 56 -7.86 7.05 5.16
CA PRO A 56 -7.30 8.11 4.33
C PRO A 56 -5.79 7.94 4.22
N TYR A 57 -5.25 8.02 3.01
CA TYR A 57 -3.81 7.89 2.77
C TYR A 57 -3.13 9.27 2.95
N PRO A 58 -2.28 9.45 3.98
CA PRO A 58 -1.79 10.78 4.36
C PRO A 58 -0.49 11.19 3.64
N TYR A 59 0.12 10.29 2.87
CA TYR A 59 1.43 10.51 2.26
C TYR A 59 1.32 10.94 0.79
N PRO A 60 2.30 11.72 0.29
CA PRO A 60 2.40 11.98 -1.14
C PRO A 60 2.63 10.67 -1.88
N THR A 61 1.78 10.42 -2.87
CA THR A 61 1.92 9.26 -3.76
C THR A 61 2.97 9.62 -4.82
N PRO A 62 3.94 8.74 -5.14
CA PRO A 62 4.85 8.98 -6.24
C PRO A 62 4.05 9.23 -7.53
N LEU A 63 4.51 10.21 -8.34
CA LEU A 63 3.90 10.59 -9.62
C LEU A 63 4.10 9.50 -10.67
#